data_AF-A0A6B0XGU2-F1
#
_entry.id   AF-A0A6B0XGU2-F1
#
_cell.length_a   1.000
_cell.length_b   1.000
_cell.length_c   1.000
_cell.angle_alpha   90.00
_cell.angle_beta   90.00
_cell.angle_gamma   90.00
#
_symmetry.space_group_name_H-M   'P 1'
#
loop_
_entity.id
_entity.type
_entity.pdbx_description
1 polymer ?
#
loop_
_entity_poly.entity_id
_entity_poly.type
_entity_poly.pdbx_seq_one_letter_code
_entity_poly.pdbx_strand_id
1 'polypeptide(L)'
;MPSGDAGAWDEGCVFGGTDLIPLGTDRVSLPYGGYRYPHKYPRNPHTFRHDRGYAVWPAERLAALEAEQDGSFTTLPMVASGRRVRLNAAVKAAGHILVEAADHKGRALPGHTFDDAVPILGDSPHHRVAWRGGDRIQLEEKRSFMLRLRLRCAKLFAFEVEQ
;
A
#
# COMPACT_ATOMS: atom_id res chain seq x y z
N MET A 1 -8.52 -8.80 -10.29
CA MET A 1 -8.32 -10.22 -9.90
C MET A 1 -8.47 -11.05 -11.16
N PRO A 2 -7.58 -12.03 -11.40
CA PRO A 2 -7.78 -12.97 -12.48
C PRO A 2 -9.00 -13.86 -12.20
N SER A 3 -9.56 -14.47 -13.24
CA SER A 3 -10.48 -15.60 -13.11
C SER A 3 -9.76 -16.82 -12.53
N GLY A 4 -10.54 -17.81 -12.09
CA GLY A 4 -9.98 -19.09 -11.64
C GLY A 4 -9.30 -19.86 -12.77
N ASP A 5 -8.54 -20.89 -12.39
CA ASP A 5 -7.91 -21.82 -13.32
C ASP A 5 -8.96 -22.60 -14.14
N ALA A 6 -8.53 -23.20 -15.25
CA ALA A 6 -9.41 -24.01 -16.08
C ALA A 6 -10.07 -25.14 -15.28
N GLY A 7 -11.39 -25.29 -15.43
CA GLY A 7 -12.25 -26.21 -14.69
C GLY A 7 -12.75 -25.69 -13.35
N ALA A 8 -12.25 -24.56 -12.85
CA ALA A 8 -12.74 -23.94 -11.63
C ALA A 8 -14.15 -23.37 -11.81
N TRP A 9 -14.86 -23.21 -10.70
CA TRP A 9 -16.24 -22.72 -10.69
C TRP A 9 -16.36 -21.25 -11.12
N ASP A 10 -15.26 -20.50 -11.12
CA ASP A 10 -15.11 -19.09 -11.47
C ASP A 10 -14.16 -18.86 -12.67
N GLU A 11 -13.92 -19.89 -13.49
CA GLU A 11 -13.01 -19.81 -14.64
C GLU A 11 -13.46 -18.81 -15.72
N GLY A 12 -14.77 -18.56 -15.84
CA GLY A 12 -15.33 -17.81 -16.95
C GLY A 12 -15.44 -16.30 -16.71
N CYS A 13 -15.89 -15.91 -15.51
CA CYS A 13 -15.87 -14.52 -15.08
C CYS A 13 -16.05 -14.39 -13.56
N VAL A 14 -15.51 -13.30 -13.01
CA VAL A 14 -15.62 -12.92 -11.59
C VAL A 14 -16.16 -11.51 -11.46
N PHE A 15 -16.91 -11.27 -10.39
CA PHE A 15 -17.49 -9.99 -10.02
C PHE A 15 -17.17 -9.71 -8.55
N GLY A 16 -16.37 -8.67 -8.31
CA GLY A 16 -16.12 -8.22 -6.94
C GLY A 16 -17.40 -7.74 -6.28
N GLY A 17 -17.59 -8.12 -5.03
CA GLY A 17 -18.59 -7.52 -4.16
C GLY A 17 -18.19 -6.10 -3.77
N THR A 18 -18.96 -5.52 -2.85
CA THR A 18 -18.62 -4.25 -2.22
C THR A 18 -17.81 -4.48 -0.96
N ASP A 19 -17.07 -3.45 -0.58
CA ASP A 19 -16.35 -3.34 0.69
C ASP A 19 -15.15 -4.28 0.85
N LEU A 20 -14.09 -3.72 1.41
CA LEU A 20 -12.94 -4.49 1.88
C LEU A 20 -13.21 -4.92 3.32
N ILE A 21 -13.12 -6.21 3.58
CA ILE A 21 -13.38 -6.80 4.90
C ILE A 21 -12.04 -7.14 5.55
N PRO A 22 -11.69 -6.50 6.69
CA PRO A 22 -10.55 -6.93 7.49
C PRO A 22 -10.72 -8.38 7.95
N LEU A 23 -9.69 -9.20 7.74
CA LEU A 23 -9.64 -10.58 8.21
C LEU A 23 -8.54 -10.71 9.25
N GLY A 24 -8.87 -10.39 10.50
CA GLY A 24 -7.87 -10.26 11.57
C GLY A 24 -7.07 -8.97 11.44
N THR A 25 -5.81 -9.00 11.88
CA THR A 25 -4.92 -7.82 11.90
C THR A 25 -3.98 -7.73 10.69
N ASP A 26 -3.85 -8.81 9.93
CA ASP A 26 -2.78 -8.97 8.93
C ASP A 26 -3.30 -9.20 7.50
N ARG A 27 -4.61 -9.32 7.31
CA ARG A 27 -5.23 -9.59 6.01
C ARG A 27 -6.47 -8.75 5.76
N VAL A 28 -6.74 -8.56 4.47
CA VAL A 28 -7.95 -7.93 3.95
C VAL A 28 -8.53 -8.81 2.87
N SER A 29 -9.87 -8.85 2.78
CA SER A 29 -10.56 -9.62 1.76
C SER A 29 -11.58 -8.81 0.99
N LEU A 30 -11.82 -9.23 -0.25
CA LEU A 30 -12.93 -8.80 -1.09
C LEU A 30 -13.81 -10.03 -1.36
N PRO A 31 -15.06 -10.07 -0.86
CA PRO A 31 -15.99 -11.11 -1.28
C PRO A 31 -16.24 -10.97 -2.79
N TYR A 32 -16.35 -12.07 -3.52
CA TYR A 32 -16.65 -12.05 -4.95
C TYR A 32 -17.60 -13.18 -5.32
N GLY A 33 -18.36 -12.96 -6.39
CA GLY A 33 -19.13 -13.98 -7.08
C GLY A 33 -18.44 -14.36 -8.39
N GLY A 34 -18.63 -15.59 -8.83
CA GLY A 34 -17.97 -16.11 -10.03
C GLY A 34 -18.84 -17.12 -10.76
N TYR A 35 -18.56 -17.27 -12.05
CA TYR A 35 -19.24 -18.19 -12.95
C TYR A 35 -18.22 -18.97 -13.75
N ARG A 36 -18.56 -20.23 -14.02
CA ARG A 36 -17.75 -21.10 -14.86
C ARG A 36 -17.71 -20.63 -16.32
N TYR A 37 -18.78 -20.01 -16.79
CA TYR A 37 -18.88 -19.54 -18.17
C TYR A 37 -18.70 -18.01 -18.27
N PRO A 38 -18.19 -17.50 -19.41
CA PRO A 38 -18.00 -16.07 -19.61
C PRO A 38 -19.28 -15.24 -19.46
N HIS A 39 -19.13 -13.94 -19.18
CA HIS A 39 -20.23 -13.02 -18.87
C HIS A 39 -21.38 -12.97 -19.91
N LYS A 40 -21.12 -13.35 -21.17
CA LYS A 40 -22.09 -13.35 -22.28
C LYS A 40 -22.48 -14.76 -22.77
N TYR A 41 -22.18 -15.81 -22.01
CA TYR A 41 -22.58 -17.17 -22.36
C TYR A 41 -24.10 -17.39 -22.21
N PRO A 42 -24.74 -18.24 -23.04
CA PRO A 42 -26.18 -18.55 -22.91
C PRO A 42 -26.55 -19.00 -21.49
N ARG A 43 -27.60 -18.40 -20.92
CA ARG A 43 -28.03 -18.67 -19.54
C ARG A 43 -29.19 -19.65 -19.51
N ASN A 44 -28.97 -20.81 -18.89
CA ASN A 44 -29.96 -21.84 -18.61
C ASN A 44 -29.63 -22.52 -17.25
N PRO A 45 -30.46 -23.42 -16.72
CA PRO A 45 -30.21 -24.05 -15.40
C PRO A 45 -28.90 -24.84 -15.28
N HIS A 46 -28.30 -25.27 -16.40
CA HIS A 46 -27.01 -25.98 -16.42
C HIS A 46 -25.81 -25.03 -16.51
N THR A 47 -25.97 -23.87 -17.14
CA THR A 47 -24.88 -22.91 -17.40
C THR A 47 -24.89 -21.71 -16.45
N PHE A 48 -26.03 -21.39 -15.84
CA PHE A 48 -26.17 -20.27 -14.90
C PHE A 48 -26.00 -20.74 -13.45
N ARG A 49 -24.84 -21.32 -13.16
CA ARG A 49 -24.40 -21.68 -11.81
C ARG A 49 -23.31 -20.71 -11.37
N HIS A 50 -23.45 -20.18 -10.16
CA HIS A 50 -22.47 -19.31 -9.54
C HIS A 50 -22.13 -19.84 -8.15
N ASP A 51 -20.94 -19.51 -7.70
CA ASP A 51 -20.55 -19.66 -6.31
C ASP A 51 -19.98 -18.34 -5.78
N ARG A 52 -19.55 -18.34 -4.52
CA ARG A 52 -18.95 -17.18 -3.86
C ARG A 52 -17.62 -17.56 -3.23
N GLY A 53 -16.68 -16.64 -3.30
CA GLY A 53 -15.36 -16.77 -2.70
C GLY A 53 -14.90 -15.49 -2.03
N TYR A 54 -13.74 -15.58 -1.39
CA TYR A 54 -13.00 -14.42 -0.90
C TYR A 54 -11.67 -14.36 -1.63
N ALA A 55 -11.37 -13.21 -2.20
CA ALA A 55 -10.00 -12.89 -2.55
C ALA A 55 -9.33 -12.22 -1.37
N VAL A 56 -8.14 -12.67 -1.02
CA VAL A 56 -7.46 -12.29 0.23
C VAL A 56 -6.06 -11.79 -0.09
N TRP A 57 -5.70 -10.66 0.50
CA TRP A 57 -4.37 -10.07 0.46
C TRP A 57 -3.86 -9.81 1.87
N PRO A 58 -2.53 -9.68 2.05
CA PRO A 58 -2.00 -9.03 3.24
C PRO A 58 -2.62 -7.64 3.42
N ALA A 59 -2.82 -7.24 4.68
CA ALA A 59 -3.39 -5.93 5.02
C ALA A 59 -2.58 -4.80 4.36
N GLU A 60 -3.30 -3.78 3.89
CA GLU A 60 -2.75 -2.58 3.24
C GLU A 60 -2.01 -2.84 1.91
N ARG A 61 -1.97 -4.08 1.36
CA ARG A 61 -1.19 -4.44 0.17
C ARG A 61 -2.00 -4.68 -1.11
N LEU A 62 -3.18 -4.07 -1.24
CA LEU A 62 -4.03 -4.23 -2.42
C LEU A 62 -3.42 -3.59 -3.68
N ALA A 63 -2.72 -2.46 -3.52
CA ALA A 63 -2.03 -1.74 -4.57
C ALA A 63 -0.72 -1.16 -4.02
N ALA A 64 0.21 -0.83 -4.92
CA ALA A 64 1.48 -0.21 -4.56
C ALA A 64 1.86 0.89 -5.56
N LEU A 65 2.54 1.91 -5.06
CA LEU A 65 3.41 2.76 -5.87
C LEU A 65 4.72 2.01 -6.08
N GLU A 66 5.03 1.65 -7.33
CA GLU A 66 6.24 0.92 -7.69
C GLU A 66 7.24 1.81 -8.41
N ALA A 67 8.50 1.75 -7.96
CA ALA A 67 9.65 2.23 -8.71
C ALA A 67 10.50 1.03 -9.10
N GLU A 68 10.49 0.67 -10.39
CA GLU A 68 11.29 -0.45 -10.90
C GLU A 68 12.79 -0.19 -10.75
N GLN A 69 13.22 1.03 -11.10
CA GLN A 69 14.59 1.49 -10.88
C GLN A 69 14.61 2.64 -9.90
N ASP A 70 14.33 3.88 -10.30
CA ASP A 70 14.30 5.06 -9.43
C ASP A 70 12.95 5.78 -9.58
N GLY A 71 12.40 6.30 -8.48
CA GLY A 71 11.14 7.02 -8.49
C GLY A 71 11.00 7.94 -7.27
N SER A 72 10.12 8.93 -7.35
CA SER A 72 9.87 9.83 -6.22
C SER A 72 8.45 10.36 -6.24
N PHE A 73 7.90 10.64 -5.07
CA PHE A 73 6.64 11.37 -4.94
C PHE A 73 6.61 12.20 -3.67
N THR A 74 5.62 13.09 -3.58
CA THR A 74 5.35 13.92 -2.41
C THR A 74 3.89 13.75 -2.03
N THR A 75 3.59 13.58 -0.75
CA THR A 75 2.21 13.55 -0.26
C THR A 75 1.59 14.94 -0.35
N LEU A 76 0.26 15.01 -0.32
CA LEU A 76 -0.41 16.27 0.00
C LEU A 76 -0.01 16.73 1.42
N PRO A 77 -0.04 18.05 1.69
CA PRO A 77 0.12 18.56 3.05
C PRO A 77 -0.91 17.94 3.99
N MET A 78 -0.45 17.42 5.13
CA MET A 78 -1.30 16.79 6.14
C MET A 78 -1.03 17.37 7.52
N VAL A 79 -2.08 17.46 8.34
CA VAL A 79 -1.97 17.76 9.77
C VAL A 79 -2.18 16.46 10.52
N ALA A 80 -1.15 15.97 11.20
CA ALA A 80 -1.24 14.78 12.04
C ALA A 80 -1.00 15.14 13.50
N SER A 81 -1.70 14.47 14.41
CA SER A 81 -1.40 14.49 15.85
C SER A 81 -0.13 13.69 16.16
N GLY A 82 0.11 12.62 15.40
CA GLY A 82 1.30 11.80 15.47
C GLY A 82 2.56 12.44 14.92
N ARG A 83 3.71 11.84 15.25
CA ARG A 83 5.04 12.31 14.84
C ARG A 83 5.97 11.22 14.36
N ARG A 84 5.55 9.95 14.37
CA ARG A 84 6.33 8.84 13.82
C ARG A 84 5.67 8.37 12.54
N VAL A 85 6.48 7.91 11.59
CA VAL A 85 5.96 7.42 10.31
C VAL A 85 6.28 5.94 10.18
N ARG A 86 5.26 5.17 9.84
CA ARG A 86 5.37 3.76 9.48
C ARG A 86 5.08 3.60 7.99
N LEU A 87 5.89 2.79 7.31
CA LEU A 87 5.65 2.38 5.93
C LEU A 87 5.35 0.88 5.86
N ASN A 88 4.42 0.51 5.01
CA ASN A 88 4.27 -0.85 4.51
C ASN A 88 4.92 -0.91 3.13
N ALA A 89 6.07 -1.57 3.01
CA ALA A 89 6.87 -1.54 1.79
C ALA A 89 7.66 -2.83 1.56
N ALA A 90 7.93 -3.12 0.27
CA ALA A 90 8.81 -4.18 -0.18
C ALA A 90 9.93 -3.60 -1.04
N VAL A 91 11.17 -3.78 -0.60
CA VAL A 91 12.37 -3.27 -1.29
C VAL A 91 13.21 -4.45 -1.76
N LYS A 92 13.53 -4.49 -3.06
CA LYS A 92 14.40 -5.52 -3.65
C LYS A 92 15.86 -5.33 -3.22
N ALA A 93 16.69 -6.35 -3.42
CA ALA A 93 18.13 -6.25 -3.20
C ALA A 93 18.73 -5.03 -3.94
N ALA A 94 19.67 -4.33 -3.28
CA ALA A 94 20.27 -3.07 -3.74
C ALA A 94 19.29 -1.88 -3.95
N GLY A 95 18.02 -2.04 -3.58
CA GLY A 95 17.03 -0.97 -3.50
C GLY A 95 17.02 -0.27 -2.14
N HIS A 96 16.26 0.82 -2.04
CA HIS A 96 15.97 1.50 -0.78
C HIS A 96 14.75 2.42 -0.90
N ILE A 97 14.22 2.85 0.24
CA ILE A 97 13.34 4.02 0.33
C ILE A 97 13.98 5.03 1.28
N LEU A 98 14.06 6.29 0.87
CA LEU A 98 14.41 7.43 1.72
C LEU A 98 13.19 8.33 1.89
N VAL A 99 13.04 8.90 3.08
CA VAL A 99 11.92 9.77 3.42
C VAL A 99 12.45 11.10 3.96
N GLU A 100 11.96 12.19 3.41
CA GLU A 100 12.16 13.55 3.90
C GLU A 100 10.82 14.10 4.41
N ALA A 101 10.86 14.84 5.52
CA ALA A 101 9.73 15.63 5.97
C ALA A 101 9.92 17.11 5.58
N ALA A 102 8.90 17.74 5.02
CA ALA A 102 8.93 19.14 4.60
C ALA A 102 7.77 19.94 5.21
N ASP A 103 7.99 21.22 5.48
CA ASP A 103 6.96 22.14 5.97
C ASP A 103 5.90 22.46 4.90
N HIS A 104 4.83 23.14 5.29
CA HIS A 104 3.76 23.63 4.40
C HIS A 104 4.24 24.52 3.22
N LYS A 105 5.47 25.03 3.25
CA LYS A 105 6.08 25.81 2.16
C LYS A 105 6.99 24.96 1.27
N GLY A 106 7.06 23.65 1.52
CA GLY A 106 7.92 22.72 0.79
C GLY A 106 9.40 22.83 1.18
N ARG A 107 9.74 23.40 2.33
CA ARG A 107 11.12 23.43 2.83
C ARG A 107 11.36 22.20 3.69
N ALA A 108 12.44 21.48 3.43
CA ALA A 108 12.82 20.33 4.25
C ALA A 108 12.99 20.75 5.71
N LEU A 109 12.48 19.94 6.63
CA LEU A 109 12.66 20.18 8.05
C LEU A 109 14.10 19.81 8.44
N PRO A 110 14.81 20.67 9.20
CA PRO A 110 16.16 20.36 9.67
C PRO A 110 16.22 19.01 10.39
N GLY A 111 17.23 18.19 10.06
CA GLY A 111 17.39 16.84 10.61
C GLY A 111 16.43 15.79 10.06
N HIS A 112 15.55 16.16 9.12
CA HIS A 112 14.58 15.27 8.48
C HIS A 112 14.69 15.33 6.95
N THR A 113 15.88 15.64 6.45
CA THR A 113 16.19 15.74 5.02
C THR A 113 16.50 14.36 4.44
N PHE A 114 16.56 14.24 3.11
CA PHE A 114 17.04 13.01 2.48
C PHE A 114 18.46 12.64 2.89
N ASP A 115 19.33 13.64 3.13
CA ASP A 115 20.70 13.38 3.55
C ASP A 115 20.76 12.83 4.97
N ASP A 116 19.75 13.13 5.81
CA ASP A 116 19.61 12.63 7.18
C ASP A 116 18.86 11.29 7.26
N ALA A 117 18.18 10.88 6.19
CA ALA A 117 17.31 9.70 6.20
C ALA A 117 18.10 8.39 6.36
N VAL A 118 17.59 7.50 7.21
CA VAL A 118 18.06 6.12 7.31
C VAL A 118 17.34 5.30 6.22
N PRO A 119 18.06 4.59 5.34
CA PRO A 119 17.45 3.81 4.27
C PRO A 119 16.55 2.69 4.80
N ILE A 120 15.34 2.59 4.23
CA ILE A 120 14.43 1.45 4.44
C ILE A 120 14.77 0.35 3.44
N LEU A 121 14.92 -0.88 3.94
CA LEU A 121 15.39 -2.04 3.19
C LEU A 121 14.52 -3.26 3.48
N GLY A 122 14.42 -4.19 2.53
CA GLY A 122 13.68 -5.44 2.67
C GLY A 122 12.16 -5.30 2.58
N ASP A 123 11.46 -6.39 2.88
CA ASP A 123 10.00 -6.46 2.86
C ASP A 123 9.43 -6.52 4.28
N SER A 124 8.63 -5.52 4.64
CA SER A 124 7.96 -5.46 5.94
C SER A 124 6.67 -4.61 5.87
N PRO A 125 5.62 -5.00 6.60
CA PRO A 125 4.44 -4.16 6.79
C PRO A 125 4.66 -3.01 7.78
N HIS A 126 5.73 -3.04 8.57
CA HIS A 126 5.95 -2.09 9.67
C HIS A 126 7.36 -1.49 9.65
N HIS A 127 7.79 -0.96 8.49
CA HIS A 127 9.04 -0.21 8.42
C HIS A 127 8.91 1.10 9.18
N ARG A 128 9.82 1.33 10.13
CA ARG A 128 9.88 2.57 10.87
C ARG A 128 10.74 3.57 10.11
N VAL A 129 10.19 4.74 9.79
CA VAL A 129 10.97 5.83 9.21
C VAL A 129 11.84 6.44 10.31
N ALA A 130 13.12 6.60 10.01
CA ALA A 130 14.06 7.25 10.90
C ALA A 130 15.05 8.12 10.13
N TRP A 131 15.61 9.08 10.84
CA TRP A 131 16.72 9.93 10.42
C TRP A 131 17.88 9.77 11.42
N ARG A 132 19.07 10.26 11.09
CA ARG A 132 20.24 10.19 11.98
C ARG A 132 19.98 10.74 13.39
N GLY A 133 19.09 11.73 13.50
CA GLY A 133 18.72 12.35 14.78
C GLY A 133 17.56 11.67 15.54
N GLY A 134 16.96 10.60 14.99
CA GLY A 134 15.83 9.88 15.59
C GLY A 134 14.67 9.63 14.62
N ASP A 135 13.57 9.12 15.15
CA ASP A 135 12.38 8.67 14.39
C ASP A 135 11.15 9.57 14.52
N ARG A 136 11.27 10.68 15.25
CA ARG A 136 10.17 11.58 15.55
C ARG A 136 10.33 12.88 14.77
N ILE A 137 9.33 13.20 13.96
CA ILE A 137 9.23 14.47 13.24
C ILE A 137 9.27 15.63 14.24
N GLN A 138 10.22 16.54 14.05
CA GLN A 138 10.35 17.74 14.86
C GLN A 138 9.60 18.90 14.22
N LEU A 139 8.33 19.06 14.62
CA LEU A 139 7.45 20.12 14.15
C LEU A 139 6.44 20.51 15.24
N GLU A 140 6.17 21.81 15.38
CA GLU A 140 5.13 22.35 16.25
C GLU A 140 3.79 21.62 16.05
N GLU A 141 3.01 21.48 17.12
CA GLU A 141 1.69 20.89 17.05
C GLU A 141 0.78 21.63 16.06
N LYS A 142 -0.10 20.89 15.38
CA LYS A 142 -1.09 21.40 14.41
C LYS A 142 -0.53 22.09 13.15
N ARG A 143 0.79 22.12 12.94
CA ARG A 143 1.38 22.50 11.64
C ARG A 143 1.21 21.35 10.64
N SER A 144 0.90 21.71 9.39
CA SER A 144 0.93 20.73 8.31
C SER A 144 2.36 20.48 7.83
N PHE A 145 2.60 19.25 7.39
CA PHE A 145 3.83 18.82 6.74
C PHE A 145 3.52 17.90 5.56
N MET A 146 4.54 17.66 4.74
CA MET A 146 4.51 16.70 3.64
C MET A 146 5.61 15.67 3.84
N LEU A 147 5.36 14.45 3.39
CA LEU A 147 6.39 13.44 3.22
C LEU A 147 6.83 13.41 1.76
N ARG A 148 8.13 13.43 1.55
CA ARG A 148 8.77 13.27 0.25
C ARG A 148 9.54 11.98 0.25
N LEU A 149 9.34 11.16 -0.76
CA LEU A 149 9.96 9.84 -0.83
C LEU A 149 10.80 9.72 -2.08
N ARG A 150 11.96 9.11 -1.94
CA ARG A 150 12.79 8.59 -3.04
C ARG A 150 12.84 7.08 -2.90
N LEU A 151 12.47 6.39 -3.96
CA LEU A 151 12.36 4.94 -4.01
C LEU A 151 13.34 4.43 -5.05
N ARG A 152 14.02 3.33 -4.73
CA ARG A 152 14.81 2.56 -5.67
C ARG A 152 14.48 1.09 -5.57
N CYS A 153 14.10 0.46 -6.69
CA CYS A 153 13.71 -0.96 -6.77
C CYS A 153 12.72 -1.37 -5.66
N ALA A 154 11.65 -0.58 -5.46
CA ALA A 154 10.79 -0.68 -4.29
C ALA A 154 9.30 -0.52 -4.62
N LYS A 155 8.48 -1.14 -3.78
CA LYS A 155 7.02 -1.01 -3.74
C LYS A 155 6.62 -0.40 -2.40
N LEU A 156 5.90 0.71 -2.44
CA LEU A 156 5.24 1.29 -1.26
C LEU A 156 3.74 0.99 -1.33
N PHE A 157 3.24 0.28 -0.33
CA PHE A 157 1.84 -0.11 -0.25
C PHE A 157 1.02 0.90 0.55
N ALA A 158 1.54 1.33 1.70
CA ALA A 158 0.88 2.30 2.57
C ALA A 158 1.88 3.07 3.43
N PHE A 159 1.43 4.20 3.98
CA PHE A 159 2.10 4.92 5.04
C PHE A 159 1.09 5.35 6.11
N GLU A 160 1.54 5.45 7.35
CA GLU A 160 0.75 5.92 8.48
C GLU A 160 1.59 6.87 9.33
N VAL A 161 0.92 7.87 9.93
CA VAL A 161 1.53 8.76 10.93
C VAL A 161 0.98 8.39 12.30
N GLU A 162 1.84 7.78 13.13
CA GLU A 162 1.52 7.23 14.44
C GLU A 162 1.77 8.25 15.57
N GLN A 163 1.02 8.10 16.67
CA GLN A 163 1.11 8.95 17.87
C GLN A 163 2.46 8.86 18.59
#